data_AF-A0A928GGG5-F1
#
_entry.id   AF-A0A928GGG5-F1
#
_cell.length_a   1.000
_cell.length_b   1.000
_cell.length_c   1.000
_cell.angle_alpha   90.00
_cell.angle_beta   90.00
_cell.angle_gamma   90.00
#
_symmetry.space_group_name_H-M   'P 1'
#
loop_
_entity.id
_entity.type
_entity.pdbx_description
1 polymer ?
#
loop_
_entity_poly.entity_id
_entity_poly.type
_entity_poly.pdbx_seq_one_letter_code
_entity_poly.pdbx_strand_id
1 'polypeptide(L)'
;MKKLFVILGFFCTCSALSQESFTFPKDVKPLIATRWGQWYPFNALAPAVEHDGMKVRPAAGCGAVAMAQIVNFHKYPCYSPDGEYEYKWDLMYHRASHDLRDDQIVSVAKLISDCGVSAFTKYGKEESGSSLRNLMNGLKRLYGYSDYIGIYNRNRYTTAKGDSIFRMMLFKELEAGRPVLYRGYKKGENDGHLFIIDGCKKDKVHVNFGWAGKDDDYYRLDDLNGYTDQHWMLVGVADSTFVPAITAIHLDHAGTLKDSLTTQQQSEIQHIQLSGPVNGDDLRILANMSRTGVLSSVNLRDADIETIPDSAFFSRTLLTYFILPSRCIRIGKNAFEGCINLNRVVFPEGLKYICSNAFRNCVSLISPQLPDSLETIGQCAFYQCDGVFHFVIPKHVWKIENSAFSNCQNLLSVSLPASLRLSSSQLVRKCPKLKRYTIDPNNKVFVIEGTELKLKNNQKK
;
A
#
# COMPACT_ATOMS: atom_id res chain seq x y z
N MET A 1 59.01 43.66 27.68
CA MET A 1 58.63 44.37 26.43
C MET A 1 57.37 43.73 25.86
N LYS A 2 56.31 44.56 25.73
CA LYS A 2 54.99 44.37 25.07
C LYS A 2 54.12 43.20 25.60
N LYS A 3 53.19 43.44 26.54
CA LYS A 3 51.76 43.91 26.39
C LYS A 3 50.89 42.83 25.70
N LEU A 4 49.66 42.48 26.10
CA LEU A 4 48.71 42.88 27.15
C LEU A 4 47.53 41.86 27.06
N PHE A 5 46.84 41.61 28.17
CA PHE A 5 45.53 40.95 28.28
C PHE A 5 44.46 41.55 27.35
N VAL A 6 43.42 40.78 26.99
CA VAL A 6 41.98 41.08 27.20
C VAL A 6 41.08 39.92 26.71
N ILE A 7 40.11 39.60 27.56
CA ILE A 7 38.95 38.72 27.40
C ILE A 7 37.94 39.33 26.43
N LEU A 8 37.23 38.56 25.59
CA LEU A 8 35.77 38.62 25.35
C LEU A 8 35.38 37.81 24.11
N GLY A 9 34.19 37.22 24.17
CA GLY A 9 33.73 36.15 23.30
C GLY A 9 33.44 36.54 21.85
N PHE A 10 33.40 35.50 21.03
CA PHE A 10 32.65 35.49 19.80
C PHE A 10 31.66 34.33 19.86
N PHE A 11 30.43 34.67 20.25
CA PHE A 11 29.24 34.01 19.72
C PHE A 11 29.33 34.10 18.20
N CYS A 12 29.64 32.98 17.53
CA CYS A 12 29.36 32.86 16.11
C CYS A 12 27.90 32.40 16.00
N THR A 13 27.00 33.38 16.11
CA THR A 13 25.65 33.26 15.58
C THR A 13 25.72 33.27 14.05
N CYS A 14 24.74 32.62 13.42
CA CYS A 14 24.50 32.56 11.98
C CYS A 14 25.26 31.47 11.19
N SER A 15 24.72 30.24 11.24
CA SER A 15 23.99 29.83 10.04
C SER A 15 22.57 29.51 10.47
N ALA A 16 21.69 30.48 10.26
CA ALA A 16 20.30 30.15 10.04
C ALA A 16 20.29 29.18 8.86
N LEU A 17 20.25 27.87 9.15
CA LEU A 17 19.60 26.93 8.27
C LEU A 17 18.23 27.55 8.02
N SER A 18 18.07 28.15 6.84
CA SER A 18 16.77 28.59 6.37
C SER A 18 15.86 27.39 6.52
N GLN A 19 15.00 27.44 7.53
CA GLN A 19 13.78 26.65 7.53
C GLN A 19 13.12 27.07 6.23
N GLU A 20 13.23 26.23 5.19
CA GLU A 20 12.38 26.36 4.01
C GLU A 20 10.97 26.38 4.55
N SER A 21 10.39 27.57 4.57
CA SER A 21 9.07 27.80 5.14
C SER A 21 8.11 27.08 4.24
N PHE A 22 7.51 26.02 4.78
CA PHE A 22 6.36 25.37 4.18
C PHE A 22 5.34 26.47 3.83
N THR A 23 5.08 26.66 2.53
CA THR A 23 4.04 27.57 2.07
C THR A 23 2.73 26.79 2.02
N PHE A 24 1.71 27.31 2.70
CA PHE A 24 0.39 26.69 2.62
C PHE A 24 -0.13 26.75 1.18
N PRO A 25 -0.77 25.66 0.71
CA PRO A 25 -1.36 25.62 -0.62
C PRO A 25 -2.48 26.65 -0.75
N LYS A 26 -2.95 26.84 -1.98
CA LYS A 26 -4.18 27.61 -2.23
C LYS A 26 -5.37 26.94 -1.53
N ASP A 27 -6.33 27.75 -1.08
CA ASP A 27 -7.55 27.25 -0.45
C ASP A 27 -8.31 26.30 -1.42
N VAL A 28 -8.63 25.10 -0.95
CA VAL A 28 -9.41 24.08 -1.66
C VAL A 28 -10.73 23.89 -0.90
N LYS A 29 -11.85 24.16 -1.56
CA LYS A 29 -13.19 23.89 -0.99
C LYS A 29 -13.39 22.38 -0.81
N PRO A 30 -14.24 21.95 0.15
CA PRO A 30 -14.51 20.52 0.34
C PRO A 30 -14.96 19.86 -0.96
N LEU A 31 -14.23 18.83 -1.39
CA LEU A 31 -14.45 18.13 -2.65
C LEU A 31 -15.65 17.18 -2.56
N ILE A 32 -15.88 16.57 -1.39
CA ILE A 32 -16.93 15.58 -1.19
C ILE A 32 -18.21 16.24 -0.69
N ALA A 33 -19.26 16.15 -1.51
CA ALA A 33 -20.60 16.65 -1.19
C ALA A 33 -21.41 15.71 -0.28
N THR A 34 -21.08 14.42 -0.23
CA THR A 34 -21.82 13.46 0.59
C THR A 34 -21.57 13.68 2.08
N ARG A 35 -22.59 13.35 2.87
CA ARG A 35 -22.61 13.38 4.33
C ARG A 35 -23.17 12.04 4.80
N TRP A 36 -22.42 10.97 4.52
CA TRP A 36 -22.84 9.60 4.85
C TRP A 36 -22.41 9.20 6.27
N GLY A 37 -23.13 8.23 6.84
CA GLY A 37 -22.96 7.75 8.21
C GLY A 37 -22.74 6.24 8.27
N GLN A 38 -22.60 5.70 9.48
CA GLN A 38 -22.37 4.25 9.69
C GLN A 38 -23.62 3.46 10.08
N TRP A 39 -24.70 4.15 10.45
CA TRP A 39 -25.96 3.56 10.91
C TRP A 39 -27.04 3.66 9.84
N TYR A 40 -28.24 3.17 10.12
CA TYR A 40 -29.35 3.24 9.17
C TYR A 40 -29.55 4.67 8.65
N PRO A 41 -29.74 4.88 7.34
CA PRO A 41 -29.95 3.88 6.27
C PRO A 41 -28.66 3.23 5.71
N PHE A 42 -27.48 3.70 6.07
CA PHE A 42 -26.21 3.35 5.43
C PHE A 42 -25.75 1.89 5.66
N ASN A 43 -26.13 1.28 6.78
CA ASN A 43 -25.83 -0.13 7.10
C ASN A 43 -26.94 -1.11 6.67
N ALA A 44 -27.92 -0.67 5.87
CA ALA A 44 -29.08 -1.49 5.47
C ALA A 44 -28.70 -2.77 4.70
N LEU A 45 -27.46 -2.88 4.21
CA LEU A 45 -26.92 -4.09 3.57
C LEU A 45 -25.60 -4.58 4.20
N ALA A 46 -25.22 -4.08 5.39
CA ALA A 46 -24.05 -4.59 6.09
C ALA A 46 -24.22 -6.09 6.43
N PRO A 47 -23.18 -6.93 6.26
CA PRO A 47 -23.25 -8.36 6.58
C PRO A 47 -23.69 -8.58 8.03
N ALA A 48 -24.75 -9.39 8.23
CA ALA A 48 -25.23 -9.71 9.56
C ALA A 48 -24.16 -10.46 10.36
N VAL A 49 -24.03 -10.11 11.64
CA VAL A 49 -23.12 -10.79 12.57
C VAL A 49 -23.91 -11.49 13.67
N GLU A 50 -23.39 -12.63 14.13
CA GLU A 50 -23.94 -13.32 15.30
C GLU A 50 -23.34 -12.72 16.58
N HIS A 51 -24.21 -12.38 17.52
CA HIS A 51 -23.84 -11.91 18.84
C HIS A 51 -24.84 -12.50 19.84
N ASP A 52 -24.35 -13.21 20.86
CA ASP A 52 -25.18 -13.91 21.85
C ASP A 52 -26.28 -14.80 21.23
N GLY A 53 -25.97 -15.47 20.11
CA GLY A 53 -26.91 -16.34 19.40
C GLY A 53 -27.98 -15.61 18.58
N MET A 54 -27.94 -14.28 18.50
CA MET A 54 -28.84 -13.47 17.66
C MET A 54 -28.10 -12.84 16.47
N LYS A 55 -28.76 -12.81 15.31
CA LYS A 55 -28.28 -12.06 14.15
C LYS A 55 -28.60 -10.58 14.35
N VAL A 56 -27.56 -9.77 14.48
CA VAL A 56 -27.66 -8.31 14.60
C VAL A 56 -27.07 -7.63 13.38
N ARG A 57 -27.61 -6.46 13.03
CA ARG A 57 -27.09 -5.61 11.96
C ARG A 57 -26.00 -4.71 12.54
N PRO A 58 -24.73 -4.89 12.14
CA PRO A 58 -23.62 -4.10 12.69
C PRO A 58 -23.63 -2.68 12.13
N ALA A 59 -22.82 -1.81 12.73
CA ALA A 59 -22.39 -0.57 12.07
C ALA A 59 -21.71 -0.91 10.73
N ALA A 60 -21.84 -0.03 9.72
CA ALA A 60 -21.16 -0.25 8.44
C ALA A 60 -19.62 -0.22 8.57
N GLY A 61 -19.11 0.56 9.53
CA GLY A 61 -17.70 0.76 9.81
C GLY A 61 -17.12 1.99 9.11
N CYS A 62 -16.28 2.73 9.83
CA CYS A 62 -15.73 4.03 9.39
C CYS A 62 -14.97 3.92 8.06
N GLY A 63 -14.16 2.87 7.90
CA GLY A 63 -13.42 2.63 6.68
C GLY A 63 -14.29 2.30 5.47
N ALA A 64 -15.41 1.59 5.67
CA ALA A 64 -16.36 1.29 4.60
C ALA A 64 -17.05 2.57 4.10
N VAL A 65 -17.50 3.41 5.03
CA VAL A 65 -18.15 4.69 4.72
C VAL A 65 -17.18 5.66 4.05
N ALA A 66 -15.96 5.80 4.58
CA ALA A 66 -14.94 6.68 4.00
C ALA A 66 -14.56 6.24 2.57
N MET A 67 -14.32 4.95 2.36
CA MET A 67 -14.03 4.41 1.03
C MET A 67 -15.20 4.58 0.06
N ALA A 68 -16.43 4.31 0.49
CA ALA A 68 -17.63 4.45 -0.34
C ALA A 68 -17.86 5.90 -0.79
N GLN A 69 -17.65 6.88 0.08
CA GLN A 69 -17.78 8.30 -0.28
C GLN A 69 -16.76 8.71 -1.36
N ILE A 70 -15.52 8.19 -1.31
CA ILE A 70 -14.53 8.41 -2.38
C ILE A 70 -14.90 7.70 -3.67
N VAL A 71 -15.35 6.43 -3.58
CA VAL A 71 -15.80 5.68 -4.75
C VAL A 71 -16.96 6.38 -5.45
N ASN A 72 -17.90 6.93 -4.67
CA ASN A 72 -19.00 7.75 -5.18
C ASN A 72 -18.51 9.09 -5.76
N PHE A 73 -17.53 9.74 -5.13
CA PHE A 73 -16.93 10.99 -5.65
C PHE A 73 -16.34 10.79 -7.04
N HIS A 74 -15.62 9.69 -7.27
CA HIS A 74 -15.09 9.35 -8.60
C HIS A 74 -16.13 8.77 -9.55
N LYS A 75 -17.28 8.30 -9.03
CA LYS A 75 -18.28 7.52 -9.78
C LYS A 75 -17.64 6.33 -10.51
N TYR A 76 -16.71 5.65 -9.84
CA TYR A 76 -15.87 4.60 -10.42
C TYR A 76 -15.59 3.47 -9.41
N PRO A 77 -15.71 2.19 -9.82
CA PRO A 77 -15.97 1.64 -11.17
C PRO A 77 -17.46 1.43 -11.46
N CYS A 78 -17.86 1.18 -12.71
CA CYS A 78 -19.29 1.02 -13.06
C CYS A 78 -19.97 -0.21 -12.42
N TYR A 79 -19.21 -1.27 -12.11
CA TYR A 79 -19.72 -2.52 -11.57
C TYR A 79 -19.08 -2.84 -10.22
N SER A 80 -19.79 -3.56 -9.36
CA SER A 80 -19.27 -4.11 -8.11
C SER A 80 -18.10 -5.05 -8.37
N PRO A 81 -17.24 -5.29 -7.36
CA PRO A 81 -16.07 -6.17 -7.51
C PRO A 81 -16.35 -7.60 -8.00
N ASP A 82 -17.54 -8.13 -7.73
CA ASP A 82 -17.97 -9.44 -8.22
C ASP A 82 -18.53 -9.40 -9.66
N GLY A 83 -18.72 -8.20 -10.23
CA GLY A 83 -19.28 -7.98 -11.57
C GLY A 83 -20.80 -8.07 -11.65
N GLU A 84 -21.49 -8.34 -10.53
CA GLU A 84 -22.92 -8.70 -10.53
C GLU A 84 -23.86 -7.49 -10.36
N TYR A 85 -23.35 -6.36 -9.88
CA TYR A 85 -24.16 -5.17 -9.59
C TYR A 85 -23.59 -3.93 -10.28
N GLU A 86 -24.38 -3.28 -11.12
CA GLU A 86 -24.02 -2.00 -11.72
C GLU A 86 -24.36 -0.84 -10.76
N TYR A 87 -23.37 -0.06 -10.36
CA TYR A 87 -23.60 1.07 -9.45
C TYR A 87 -24.39 2.18 -10.16
N LYS A 88 -25.58 2.46 -9.63
CA LYS A 88 -26.48 3.52 -10.13
C LYS A 88 -26.12 4.85 -9.48
N TRP A 89 -25.11 5.52 -10.02
CA TRP A 89 -24.56 6.76 -9.45
C TRP A 89 -25.60 7.88 -9.29
N ASP A 90 -26.61 7.96 -10.16
CA ASP A 90 -27.67 8.96 -10.07
C ASP A 90 -28.64 8.73 -8.90
N LEU A 91 -28.61 7.55 -8.28
CA LEU A 91 -29.39 7.23 -7.08
C LEU A 91 -28.64 7.51 -5.78
N MET A 92 -27.35 7.87 -5.85
CA MET A 92 -26.50 8.11 -4.68
C MET A 92 -26.78 9.49 -4.09
N TYR A 93 -27.67 9.55 -3.09
CA TYR A 93 -28.07 10.78 -2.42
C TYR A 93 -26.93 11.38 -1.58
N HIS A 94 -26.90 12.72 -1.45
CA HIS A 94 -25.85 13.40 -0.67
C HIS A 94 -26.02 13.26 0.85
N ARG A 95 -27.25 13.32 1.37
CA ARG A 95 -27.56 13.26 2.81
C ARG A 95 -28.83 12.46 3.06
N ALA A 96 -28.91 11.77 4.19
CA ALA A 96 -30.14 11.10 4.59
C ALA A 96 -31.27 12.11 4.85
N SER A 97 -32.49 11.75 4.48
CA SER A 97 -33.70 12.56 4.72
C SER A 97 -34.90 11.64 4.86
N HIS A 98 -36.04 12.17 5.31
CA HIS A 98 -37.27 11.39 5.50
C HIS A 98 -37.90 10.92 4.17
N ASP A 99 -37.59 11.58 3.05
CA ASP A 99 -38.23 11.34 1.75
C ASP A 99 -37.41 10.40 0.84
N LEU A 100 -36.43 9.68 1.40
CA LEU A 100 -35.62 8.74 0.62
C LEU A 100 -36.45 7.55 0.16
N ARG A 101 -36.36 7.24 -1.14
CA ARG A 101 -36.94 6.02 -1.71
C ARG A 101 -36.07 4.81 -1.42
N ASP A 102 -36.66 3.62 -1.46
CA ASP A 102 -35.98 2.35 -1.19
C ASP A 102 -34.81 2.08 -2.16
N ASP A 103 -34.95 2.44 -3.44
CA ASP A 103 -33.90 2.29 -4.46
C ASP A 103 -32.67 3.15 -4.15
N GLN A 104 -32.87 4.35 -3.62
CA GLN A 104 -31.80 5.24 -3.18
C GLN A 104 -31.08 4.69 -1.94
N ILE A 105 -31.85 4.21 -0.96
CA ILE A 105 -31.30 3.58 0.26
C ILE A 105 -30.46 2.36 -0.11
N VAL A 106 -31.00 1.46 -0.94
CA VAL A 106 -30.32 0.24 -1.38
C VAL A 106 -29.05 0.58 -2.15
N SER A 107 -29.06 1.57 -3.04
CA SER A 107 -27.89 1.96 -3.84
C SER A 107 -26.71 2.38 -2.97
N VAL A 108 -26.94 3.28 -2.00
CA VAL A 108 -25.88 3.73 -1.08
C VAL A 108 -25.45 2.62 -0.13
N ALA A 109 -26.41 1.89 0.45
CA ALA A 109 -26.10 0.80 1.38
C ALA A 109 -25.33 -0.35 0.70
N LYS A 110 -25.60 -0.64 -0.58
CA LYS A 110 -24.89 -1.65 -1.37
C LYS A 110 -23.44 -1.27 -1.56
N LEU A 111 -23.18 -0.04 -2.00
CA LEU A 111 -21.81 0.47 -2.18
C LEU A 111 -21.02 0.42 -0.87
N ILE A 112 -21.62 0.87 0.25
CA ILE A 112 -20.98 0.83 1.57
C ILE A 112 -20.71 -0.61 2.01
N SER A 113 -21.65 -1.52 1.80
CA SER A 113 -21.46 -2.94 2.12
C SER A 113 -20.32 -3.56 1.32
N ASP A 114 -20.29 -3.35 0.00
CA ASP A 114 -19.23 -3.85 -0.88
C ASP A 114 -17.86 -3.30 -0.49
N CYS A 115 -17.78 -2.00 -0.16
CA CYS A 115 -16.55 -1.37 0.32
C CYS A 115 -16.08 -2.02 1.64
N GLY A 116 -17.00 -2.30 2.56
CA GLY A 116 -16.67 -2.96 3.83
C GLY A 116 -16.20 -4.40 3.65
N VAL A 117 -16.86 -5.18 2.79
CA VAL A 117 -16.42 -6.54 2.44
C VAL A 117 -15.04 -6.51 1.78
N SER A 118 -14.84 -5.59 0.84
CA SER A 118 -13.57 -5.42 0.11
C SER A 118 -12.42 -4.94 1.00
N ALA A 119 -12.74 -4.18 2.05
CA ALA A 119 -11.80 -3.74 3.08
C ALA A 119 -11.57 -4.77 4.19
N PHE A 120 -12.12 -5.98 4.06
CA PHE A 120 -12.10 -7.00 5.11
C PHE A 120 -12.49 -6.43 6.49
N THR A 121 -13.55 -5.61 6.51
CA THR A 121 -14.05 -4.99 7.73
C THR A 121 -14.39 -6.07 8.75
N LYS A 122 -13.87 -5.91 9.97
CA LYS A 122 -14.29 -6.70 11.11
C LYS A 122 -15.60 -6.11 11.62
N TYR A 123 -16.71 -6.76 11.29
CA TYR A 123 -18.02 -6.31 11.71
C TYR A 123 -18.29 -6.68 13.16
N GLY A 124 -18.66 -5.68 13.96
CA GLY A 124 -19.08 -5.83 15.36
C GLY A 124 -20.40 -5.10 15.60
N LYS A 125 -21.08 -5.49 16.68
CA LYS A 125 -22.42 -4.98 17.03
C LYS A 125 -22.45 -3.46 17.16
N GLU A 126 -21.47 -2.89 17.87
CA GLU A 126 -21.40 -1.45 18.16
C GLU A 126 -20.37 -0.74 17.29
N GLU A 127 -19.27 -1.42 16.95
CA GLU A 127 -18.17 -0.87 16.17
C GLU A 127 -17.74 -1.85 15.10
N SER A 128 -17.41 -1.32 13.92
CA SER A 128 -16.89 -2.09 12.81
C SER A 128 -15.66 -1.40 12.23
N GLY A 129 -14.56 -2.14 12.09
CA GLY A 129 -13.25 -1.56 11.83
C GLY A 129 -12.51 -2.25 10.69
N SER A 130 -11.83 -1.47 9.87
CA SER A 130 -10.88 -1.94 8.87
C SER A 130 -9.56 -1.19 8.99
N SER A 131 -8.48 -1.72 8.41
CA SER A 131 -7.20 -1.01 8.35
C SER A 131 -7.11 -0.17 7.08
N LEU A 132 -6.37 0.94 7.13
CA LEU A 132 -6.12 1.77 5.94
C LEU A 132 -5.42 0.96 4.82
N ARG A 133 -4.60 -0.04 5.21
CA ARG A 133 -3.99 -0.98 4.26
C ARG A 133 -5.03 -1.86 3.56
N ASN A 134 -6.06 -2.31 4.26
CA ASN A 134 -7.11 -3.09 3.62
C ASN A 134 -7.93 -2.23 2.65
N LEU A 135 -8.20 -0.96 2.98
CA LEU A 135 -8.84 -0.01 2.06
C LEU A 135 -8.02 0.14 0.77
N MET A 136 -6.72 0.39 0.90
CA MET A 136 -5.80 0.48 -0.24
C MET A 136 -5.83 -0.81 -1.10
N ASN A 137 -5.81 -1.97 -0.45
CA ASN A 137 -5.89 -3.25 -1.16
C ASN A 137 -7.24 -3.45 -1.86
N GLY A 138 -8.36 -3.10 -1.22
CA GLY A 138 -9.69 -3.17 -1.82
C GLY A 138 -9.81 -2.26 -3.03
N LEU A 139 -9.38 -0.99 -2.91
CA LEU A 139 -9.36 -0.03 -4.01
C LEU A 139 -8.60 -0.57 -5.23
N LYS A 140 -7.35 -1.01 -5.04
CA LYS A 140 -6.54 -1.53 -6.16
C LYS A 140 -7.07 -2.82 -6.75
N ARG A 141 -7.43 -3.80 -5.91
CA ARG A 141 -7.64 -5.19 -6.34
C ARG A 141 -9.07 -5.47 -6.78
N LEU A 142 -10.03 -4.83 -6.14
CA LEU A 142 -11.45 -5.16 -6.26
C LEU A 142 -12.20 -4.07 -7.02
N TYR A 143 -11.77 -2.82 -6.85
CA TYR A 143 -12.37 -1.66 -7.52
C TYR A 143 -11.53 -1.18 -8.73
N GLY A 144 -10.37 -1.78 -8.99
CA GLY A 144 -9.52 -1.45 -10.13
C GLY A 144 -8.97 -0.02 -10.11
N TYR A 145 -8.66 0.54 -8.94
CA TYR A 145 -8.00 1.84 -8.84
C TYR A 145 -6.52 1.76 -9.21
N SER A 146 -5.90 2.92 -9.44
CA SER A 146 -4.50 3.08 -9.81
C SER A 146 -3.53 2.31 -8.88
N ASP A 147 -2.52 1.69 -9.49
CA ASP A 147 -1.45 1.00 -8.76
C ASP A 147 -0.52 1.95 -8.00
N TYR A 148 -0.62 3.26 -8.24
CA TYR A 148 0.21 4.26 -7.60
C TYR A 148 -0.28 4.69 -6.21
N ILE A 149 -1.41 4.14 -5.71
CA ILE A 149 -1.86 4.45 -4.34
C ILE A 149 -0.77 4.05 -3.33
N GLY A 150 -0.33 4.99 -2.52
CA GLY A 150 0.64 4.79 -1.45
C GLY A 150 0.07 5.10 -0.08
N ILE A 151 0.54 4.36 0.94
CA ILE A 151 0.17 4.57 2.34
C ILE A 151 1.33 5.18 3.12
N TYR A 152 1.07 6.32 3.76
CA TYR A 152 2.07 7.12 4.45
C TYR A 152 1.72 7.24 5.93
N ASN A 153 2.72 7.02 6.80
CA ASN A 153 2.60 7.19 8.25
C ASN A 153 3.40 8.40 8.68
N ARG A 154 2.74 9.40 9.26
CA ARG A 154 3.36 10.63 9.75
C ARG A 154 4.46 10.38 10.79
N ASN A 155 4.38 9.31 11.57
CA ASN A 155 5.39 8.95 12.58
C ASN A 155 6.75 8.57 11.96
N ARG A 156 6.83 8.37 10.64
CA ARG A 156 8.11 8.20 9.93
C ARG A 156 8.78 9.52 9.54
N TYR A 157 8.07 10.63 9.72
CA TYR A 157 8.45 11.98 9.32
C TYR A 157 8.67 12.86 10.56
N THR A 158 9.54 12.41 11.48
CA THR A 158 9.69 13.02 12.81
C THR A 158 10.47 14.34 12.85
N THR A 159 11.22 14.66 11.79
CA THR A 159 11.93 15.94 11.69
C THR A 159 10.99 17.02 11.15
N ALA A 160 11.26 18.30 11.43
CA ALA A 160 10.45 19.40 10.89
C ALA A 160 10.39 19.38 9.34
N LYS A 161 11.50 19.05 8.68
CA LYS A 161 11.55 18.84 7.23
C LYS A 161 10.69 17.64 6.81
N GLY A 162 10.78 16.53 7.53
CA GLY A 162 9.95 15.35 7.29
C GLY A 162 8.45 15.67 7.39
N ASP A 163 8.03 16.36 8.45
CA ASP A 163 6.62 16.74 8.64
C ASP A 163 6.13 17.66 7.51
N SER A 164 6.98 18.59 7.07
CA SER A 164 6.70 19.45 5.92
C SER A 164 6.49 18.63 4.64
N ILE A 165 7.29 17.57 4.43
CA ILE A 165 7.12 16.64 3.31
C ILE A 165 5.80 15.86 3.42
N PHE A 166 5.44 15.38 4.61
CA PHE A 166 4.15 14.70 4.84
C PHE A 166 2.97 15.61 4.50
N ARG A 167 3.00 16.84 5.00
CA ARG A 167 1.99 17.88 4.71
C ARG A 167 1.91 18.19 3.22
N MET A 168 3.05 18.40 2.57
CA MET A 168 3.11 18.67 1.14
C MET A 168 2.42 17.57 0.32
N MET A 169 2.64 16.29 0.64
CA MET A 169 1.95 15.18 -0.06
C MET A 169 0.43 15.28 0.06
N LEU A 170 -0.10 15.52 1.27
CA LEU A 170 -1.53 15.71 1.50
C LEU A 170 -2.07 16.88 0.66
N PHE A 171 -1.40 18.02 0.71
CA PHE A 171 -1.87 19.22 0.04
C PHE A 171 -1.79 19.12 -1.49
N LYS A 172 -0.77 18.45 -2.04
CA LYS A 172 -0.69 18.17 -3.48
C LYS A 172 -1.83 17.28 -3.98
N GLU A 173 -2.35 16.36 -3.15
CA GLU A 173 -3.56 15.60 -3.49
C GLU A 173 -4.78 16.52 -3.57
N LEU A 174 -4.97 17.37 -2.56
CA LEU A 174 -6.09 18.31 -2.50
C LEU A 174 -6.07 19.33 -3.65
N GLU A 175 -4.90 19.90 -3.95
CA GLU A 175 -4.71 20.82 -5.10
C GLU A 175 -5.00 20.14 -6.43
N ALA A 176 -4.73 18.84 -6.53
CA ALA A 176 -5.05 18.04 -7.70
C ALA A 176 -6.49 17.48 -7.70
N GLY A 177 -7.34 17.94 -6.77
CA GLY A 177 -8.75 17.56 -6.70
C GLY A 177 -8.99 16.14 -6.20
N ARG A 178 -8.04 15.54 -5.48
CA ARG A 178 -8.15 14.17 -4.95
C ARG A 178 -8.38 14.19 -3.44
N PRO A 179 -9.55 13.73 -2.94
CA PRO A 179 -9.77 13.56 -1.51
C PRO A 179 -8.91 12.41 -0.96
N VAL A 180 -8.49 12.55 0.29
CA VAL A 180 -7.51 11.65 0.93
C VAL A 180 -8.18 10.81 2.01
N LEU A 181 -8.09 9.48 1.90
CA LEU A 181 -8.44 8.58 3.00
C LEU A 181 -7.41 8.74 4.10
N TYR A 182 -7.88 9.04 5.30
CA TYR A 182 -7.03 9.37 6.44
C TYR A 182 -7.41 8.54 7.65
N ARG A 183 -6.42 8.22 8.48
CA ARG A 183 -6.63 7.59 9.79
C ARG A 183 -5.92 8.39 10.86
N GLY A 184 -6.60 8.66 11.96
CA GLY A 184 -6.01 9.26 13.15
C GLY A 184 -6.39 8.49 14.41
N TYR A 185 -5.61 8.65 15.46
CA TYR A 185 -5.84 8.04 16.77
C TYR A 185 -5.93 9.14 17.82
N LYS A 186 -6.78 8.93 18.81
CA LYS A 186 -6.76 9.74 20.02
C LYS A 186 -5.60 9.28 20.90
N LYS A 187 -5.04 10.22 21.66
CA LYS A 187 -3.88 9.93 22.51
C LYS A 187 -4.21 8.85 23.54
N GLY A 188 -3.42 7.77 23.55
CA GLY A 188 -3.59 6.65 24.47
C GLY A 188 -4.65 5.62 24.06
N GLU A 189 -5.33 5.82 22.93
CA GLU A 189 -6.28 4.85 22.39
C GLU A 189 -5.62 3.92 21.38
N ASN A 190 -6.01 2.64 21.43
CA ASN A 190 -5.52 1.62 20.50
C ASN A 190 -6.38 1.48 19.25
N ASP A 191 -7.60 2.05 19.27
CA ASP A 191 -8.45 2.12 18.08
C ASP A 191 -8.38 3.50 17.45
N GLY A 192 -8.37 3.51 16.12
CA GLY A 192 -8.21 4.73 15.33
C GLY A 192 -9.39 4.87 14.40
N HIS A 193 -9.75 6.10 14.07
CA HIS A 193 -10.88 6.39 13.21
C HIS A 193 -10.43 6.67 11.78
N LEU A 194 -11.19 6.15 10.81
CA LEU A 194 -10.99 6.39 9.38
C LEU A 194 -11.98 7.46 8.91
N PHE A 195 -11.46 8.47 8.24
CA PHE A 195 -12.22 9.62 7.74
C PHE A 195 -11.57 10.15 6.46
N ILE A 196 -12.12 11.22 5.91
CA ILE A 196 -11.63 11.81 4.65
C ILE A 196 -11.16 13.23 4.92
N ILE A 197 -10.01 13.58 4.37
CA ILE A 197 -9.58 14.97 4.21
C ILE A 197 -9.82 15.35 2.75
N ASP A 198 -10.67 16.35 2.51
CA ASP A 198 -11.15 16.69 1.16
C ASP A 198 -11.13 18.20 0.86
N GLY A 199 -10.47 19.00 1.69
CA GLY A 199 -10.28 20.42 1.42
C GLY A 199 -9.27 21.05 2.37
N CYS A 200 -8.88 22.29 2.10
CA CYS A 200 -7.99 23.06 2.97
C CYS A 200 -8.29 24.56 2.90
N LYS A 201 -8.08 25.25 4.02
CA LYS A 201 -8.27 26.69 4.12
C LYS A 201 -7.28 27.25 5.12
N LYS A 202 -6.43 28.19 4.69
CA LYS A 202 -5.33 28.72 5.52
C LYS A 202 -4.48 27.57 6.09
N ASP A 203 -4.35 27.47 7.41
CA ASP A 203 -3.57 26.45 8.11
C ASP A 203 -4.36 25.18 8.50
N LYS A 204 -5.57 25.03 7.96
CA LYS A 204 -6.51 23.96 8.32
C LYS A 204 -6.89 23.07 7.14
N VAL A 205 -7.29 21.85 7.44
CA VAL A 205 -7.84 20.87 6.52
C VAL A 205 -9.32 20.64 6.85
N HIS A 206 -10.17 20.52 5.84
CA HIS A 206 -11.54 20.10 6.01
C HIS A 206 -11.59 18.58 6.21
N VAL A 207 -12.37 18.12 7.17
CA VAL A 207 -12.52 16.70 7.51
C VAL A 207 -13.98 16.28 7.36
N ASN A 208 -14.22 15.16 6.67
CA ASN A 208 -15.48 14.44 6.68
C ASN A 208 -15.33 13.17 7.51
N PHE A 209 -15.96 13.13 8.69
CA PHE A 209 -15.79 12.03 9.65
C PHE A 209 -16.62 10.78 9.33
N GLY A 210 -17.49 10.83 8.33
CA GLY A 210 -18.42 9.73 8.05
C GLY A 210 -19.46 9.54 9.15
N TRP A 211 -19.87 10.63 9.81
CA TRP A 211 -20.89 10.67 10.87
C TRP A 211 -22.14 11.44 10.43
N ALA A 212 -22.55 11.25 9.19
CA ALA A 212 -23.71 11.93 8.61
C ALA A 212 -23.60 13.48 8.65
N GLY A 213 -22.38 14.01 8.52
CA GLY A 213 -22.08 15.44 8.57
C GLY A 213 -21.91 16.03 9.96
N LYS A 214 -22.09 15.23 11.01
CA LYS A 214 -21.76 15.65 12.37
C LYS A 214 -20.24 15.84 12.49
N ASP A 215 -19.85 16.99 13.03
CA ASP A 215 -18.45 17.39 13.27
C ASP A 215 -17.61 17.55 11.99
N ASP A 216 -18.21 17.59 10.79
CA ASP A 216 -17.48 17.92 9.57
C ASP A 216 -17.13 19.42 9.57
N ASP A 217 -15.84 19.77 9.64
CA ASP A 217 -15.35 21.16 9.66
C ASP A 217 -13.85 21.25 9.30
N TYR A 218 -13.28 22.45 9.36
CA TYR A 218 -11.87 22.75 9.22
C TYR A 218 -11.11 22.63 10.55
N TYR A 219 -10.16 21.70 10.57
CA TYR A 219 -9.31 21.38 11.72
C TYR A 219 -7.84 21.67 11.42
N ARG A 220 -7.03 21.92 12.46
CA ARG A 220 -5.58 21.92 12.29
C ARG A 220 -5.13 20.47 12.12
N LEU A 221 -4.21 20.19 11.19
CA LEU A 221 -3.78 18.81 10.93
C LEU A 221 -3.17 18.10 12.15
N ASP A 222 -2.72 18.87 13.15
CA ASP A 222 -2.16 18.35 14.40
C ASP A 222 -3.23 17.96 15.44
N ASP A 223 -4.46 18.41 15.24
CA ASP A 223 -5.60 18.11 16.10
C ASP A 223 -6.89 18.07 15.25
N LEU A 224 -7.22 16.87 14.80
CA LEU A 224 -8.38 16.60 13.96
C LEU A 224 -9.56 16.20 14.85
N ASN A 225 -10.03 17.07 15.74
CA ASN A 225 -11.09 16.77 16.72
C ASN A 225 -10.68 15.70 17.76
N GLY A 226 -9.51 15.87 18.36
CA GLY A 226 -8.92 14.97 19.36
C GLY A 226 -8.08 13.84 18.77
N TYR A 227 -8.21 13.55 17.47
CA TYR A 227 -7.31 12.65 16.74
C TYR A 227 -5.97 13.36 16.51
N THR A 228 -5.04 13.13 17.43
CA THR A 228 -3.77 13.86 17.58
C THR A 228 -2.54 12.96 17.40
N ASP A 229 -2.72 11.65 17.29
CA ASP A 229 -1.65 10.66 17.26
C ASP A 229 -1.78 9.67 16.10
N GLN A 230 -0.66 9.08 15.70
CA GLN A 230 -0.53 8.03 14.68
C GLN A 230 -1.30 8.36 13.39
N HIS A 231 -0.91 9.42 12.70
CA HIS A 231 -1.59 9.87 11.48
C HIS A 231 -1.16 9.05 10.27
N TRP A 232 -2.14 8.55 9.51
CA TRP A 232 -1.91 7.81 8.26
C TRP A 232 -2.76 8.36 7.13
N MET A 233 -2.27 8.28 5.90
CA MET A 233 -3.01 8.70 4.71
C MET A 233 -2.77 7.79 3.50
N LEU A 234 -3.76 7.70 2.61
CA LEU A 234 -3.60 7.16 1.25
C LEU A 234 -3.49 8.30 0.24
N VAL A 235 -2.39 8.31 -0.50
CA VAL A 235 -2.09 9.30 -1.56
C VAL A 235 -2.21 8.60 -2.91
N GLY A 236 -2.68 9.29 -3.94
CA GLY A 236 -2.79 8.77 -5.31
C GLY A 236 -4.05 7.93 -5.55
N VAL A 237 -5.12 8.16 -4.76
CA VAL A 237 -6.41 7.47 -4.94
C VAL A 237 -7.13 8.04 -6.16
N ALA A 238 -6.96 7.36 -7.29
CA ALA A 238 -7.55 7.72 -8.58
C ALA A 238 -7.91 6.46 -9.37
N ASP A 239 -8.73 6.61 -10.42
CA ASP A 239 -9.13 5.52 -11.30
C ASP A 239 -7.93 4.82 -12.00
N SER A 240 -8.19 3.73 -12.70
CA SER A 240 -7.16 2.90 -13.35
C SER A 240 -6.36 3.63 -14.44
N THR A 241 -6.88 4.72 -15.00
CA THR A 241 -6.23 5.48 -16.08
C THR A 241 -5.19 6.46 -15.55
N PHE A 242 -5.22 6.78 -14.25
CA PHE A 242 -4.29 7.72 -13.65
C PHE A 242 -2.86 7.18 -13.59
N VAL A 243 -1.97 7.90 -14.28
CA VAL A 243 -0.51 7.76 -14.17
C VAL A 243 0.03 9.08 -13.61
N PRO A 244 0.71 9.07 -12.44
CA PRO A 244 1.28 10.28 -11.87
C PRO A 244 2.48 10.78 -12.69
N ALA A 245 2.94 11.99 -12.42
CA ALA A 245 4.15 12.50 -13.03
C ALA A 245 5.36 11.61 -12.68
N ILE A 246 6.08 11.15 -13.71
CA ILE A 246 7.27 10.32 -13.58
C ILE A 246 8.51 11.16 -13.93
N THR A 247 9.49 11.19 -13.03
CA THR A 247 10.80 11.78 -13.34
C THR A 247 11.65 10.74 -14.07
N ALA A 248 11.84 10.92 -15.37
CA ALA A 248 12.69 10.04 -16.18
C ALA A 248 14.12 10.58 -16.24
N ILE A 249 15.11 9.71 -15.98
CA ILE A 249 16.54 10.04 -16.01
C ILE A 249 17.26 8.98 -16.84
N HIS A 250 18.06 9.45 -17.80
CA HIS A 250 19.02 8.62 -18.51
C HIS A 250 20.39 8.80 -17.89
N LEU A 251 21.11 7.71 -17.63
CA LEU A 251 22.49 7.73 -17.16
C LEU A 251 23.41 7.29 -18.29
N ASP A 252 24.37 8.13 -18.68
CA ASP A 252 25.39 7.75 -19.66
C ASP A 252 26.45 6.80 -19.06
N HIS A 253 26.61 6.86 -17.73
CA HIS A 253 27.56 6.05 -16.97
C HIS A 253 26.92 5.58 -15.65
N ALA A 254 27.18 4.34 -15.25
CA ALA A 254 26.70 3.82 -13.97
C ALA A 254 27.32 4.56 -12.78
N GLY A 255 26.55 4.74 -11.70
CA GLY A 255 26.97 5.40 -10.46
C GLY A 255 26.83 6.94 -10.46
N THR A 256 26.23 7.51 -11.51
CA THR A 256 26.14 8.97 -11.72
C THR A 256 24.79 9.57 -11.33
N LEU A 257 23.82 8.77 -10.82
CA LEU A 257 22.50 9.31 -10.43
C LEU A 257 22.60 10.43 -9.39
N LYS A 258 23.60 10.39 -8.51
CA LYS A 258 23.86 11.44 -7.51
C LYS A 258 24.14 12.81 -8.13
N ASP A 259 24.70 12.82 -9.34
CA ASP A 259 25.10 14.02 -10.05
C ASP A 259 23.92 14.57 -10.87
N SER A 260 22.92 13.72 -11.17
CA SER A 260 21.69 14.08 -11.88
C SER A 260 20.58 14.64 -10.98
N LEU A 261 20.72 14.54 -9.65
CA LEU A 261 19.66 14.88 -8.69
C LEU A 261 20.16 15.75 -7.54
N THR A 262 19.53 16.91 -7.36
CA THR A 262 19.75 17.73 -6.16
C THR A 262 19.18 17.06 -4.90
N THR A 263 19.68 17.45 -3.72
CA THR A 263 19.14 16.98 -2.42
C THR A 263 17.63 17.25 -2.28
N GLN A 264 17.15 18.36 -2.84
CA GLN A 264 15.72 18.69 -2.85
C GLN A 264 14.93 17.69 -3.72
N GLN A 265 15.37 17.47 -4.96
CA GLN A 265 14.74 16.49 -5.85
C GLN A 265 14.73 15.08 -5.25
N GLN A 266 15.82 14.65 -4.59
CA GLN A 266 15.88 13.36 -3.90
C GLN A 266 14.83 13.21 -2.78
N SER A 267 14.39 14.31 -2.17
CA SER A 267 13.34 14.29 -1.14
C SER A 267 11.91 14.40 -1.69
N GLU A 268 11.73 14.93 -2.90
CA GLU A 268 10.41 15.27 -3.47
C GLU A 268 9.94 14.32 -4.58
N ILE A 269 10.85 13.62 -5.27
CA ILE A 269 10.50 12.70 -6.34
C ILE A 269 9.80 11.47 -5.76
N GLN A 270 8.55 11.28 -6.15
CA GLN A 270 7.71 10.15 -5.73
C GLN A 270 7.81 8.96 -6.71
N HIS A 271 7.94 9.23 -8.00
CA HIS A 271 7.99 8.23 -9.06
C HIS A 271 9.16 8.53 -10.00
N ILE A 272 10.07 7.55 -10.16
CA ILE A 272 11.27 7.69 -10.97
C ILE A 272 11.39 6.57 -11.99
N GLN A 273 11.86 6.90 -13.18
CA GLN A 273 12.28 5.94 -14.20
C GLN A 273 13.77 6.16 -14.51
N LEU A 274 14.56 5.09 -14.44
CA LEU A 274 15.96 5.11 -14.86
C LEU A 274 16.15 4.31 -16.14
N SER A 275 17.02 4.81 -17.02
CA SER A 275 17.47 4.12 -18.23
C SER A 275 19.00 4.25 -18.39
N GLY A 276 19.59 3.37 -19.19
CA GLY A 276 21.05 3.33 -19.37
C GLY A 276 21.77 2.50 -18.29
N PRO A 277 23.12 2.49 -18.28
CA PRO A 277 23.92 1.78 -17.28
C PRO A 277 23.60 2.21 -15.83
N VAL A 278 23.26 1.24 -14.99
CA VAL A 278 22.94 1.42 -13.56
C VAL A 278 23.74 0.43 -12.71
N ASN A 279 24.25 0.86 -11.56
CA ASN A 279 24.94 -0.03 -10.61
C ASN A 279 24.40 0.09 -9.18
N GLY A 280 25.06 -0.57 -8.22
CA GLY A 280 24.66 -0.57 -6.82
C GLY A 280 24.68 0.80 -6.13
N ASP A 281 25.48 1.76 -6.62
CA ASP A 281 25.51 3.12 -6.07
C ASP A 281 24.24 3.90 -6.43
N ASP A 282 23.78 3.78 -7.67
CA ASP A 282 22.52 4.37 -8.12
C ASP A 282 21.33 3.77 -7.35
N LEU A 283 21.30 2.45 -7.21
CA LEU A 283 20.25 1.76 -6.45
C LEU A 283 20.26 2.17 -4.96
N ARG A 284 21.44 2.43 -4.38
CA ARG A 284 21.55 2.95 -3.00
C ARG A 284 20.95 4.35 -2.87
N ILE A 285 21.09 5.20 -3.88
CA ILE A 285 20.46 6.53 -3.90
C ILE A 285 18.93 6.38 -3.94
N LEU A 286 18.40 5.55 -4.84
CA LEU A 286 16.96 5.24 -4.88
C LEU A 286 16.45 4.70 -3.54
N ALA A 287 17.19 3.77 -2.93
CA ALA A 287 16.85 3.24 -1.61
C ALA A 287 16.87 4.32 -0.52
N ASN A 288 17.77 5.30 -0.59
CA ASN A 288 17.79 6.43 0.34
C ASN A 288 16.60 7.36 0.12
N MET A 289 16.26 7.67 -1.14
CA MET A 289 15.08 8.47 -1.49
C MET A 289 13.79 7.86 -0.94
N SER A 290 13.67 6.53 -0.89
CA SER A 290 12.52 5.83 -0.29
C SER A 290 12.60 5.70 1.24
N ARG A 291 13.76 5.99 1.85
CA ARG A 291 13.94 5.99 3.31
C ARG A 291 13.69 7.36 3.93
N THR A 292 14.18 8.41 3.29
CA THR A 292 14.19 9.77 3.83
C THR A 292 13.32 10.76 3.06
N GLY A 293 12.85 10.38 1.87
CA GLY A 293 11.98 11.19 1.02
C GLY A 293 10.59 10.57 0.85
N VAL A 294 10.07 10.65 -0.37
CA VAL A 294 8.72 10.18 -0.73
C VAL A 294 8.70 9.13 -1.83
N LEU A 295 9.87 8.65 -2.28
CA LEU A 295 9.97 7.72 -3.41
C LEU A 295 9.19 6.43 -3.12
N SER A 296 8.13 6.23 -3.88
CA SER A 296 7.19 5.12 -3.74
C SER A 296 7.13 4.23 -4.99
N SER A 297 7.62 4.71 -6.14
CA SER A 297 7.73 3.91 -7.35
C SER A 297 9.06 4.05 -8.06
N VAL A 298 9.60 2.90 -8.49
CA VAL A 298 10.82 2.83 -9.29
C VAL A 298 10.56 2.01 -10.54
N ASN A 299 10.84 2.59 -11.70
CA ASN A 299 10.84 1.90 -12.98
C ASN A 299 12.27 1.74 -13.49
N LEU A 300 12.78 0.50 -13.51
CA LEU A 300 14.09 0.16 -14.04
C LEU A 300 14.03 -0.60 -15.37
N ARG A 301 12.86 -0.67 -16.04
CA ARG A 301 12.67 -1.49 -17.25
C ARG A 301 13.80 -1.34 -18.27
N ASP A 302 14.23 -0.10 -18.48
CA ASP A 302 15.21 0.30 -19.50
C ASP A 302 16.62 0.52 -18.91
N ALA A 303 16.84 0.13 -17.65
CA ALA A 303 18.14 0.16 -17.01
C ALA A 303 18.98 -1.06 -17.40
N ASP A 304 20.25 -0.85 -17.71
CA ASP A 304 21.21 -1.91 -18.04
C ASP A 304 21.87 -2.45 -16.76
N ILE A 305 21.15 -3.34 -16.08
CA ILE A 305 21.62 -4.06 -14.89
C ILE A 305 20.99 -5.45 -14.79
N GLU A 306 21.81 -6.47 -14.55
CA GLU A 306 21.38 -7.88 -14.57
C GLU A 306 21.04 -8.44 -13.17
N THR A 307 21.31 -7.71 -12.10
CA THR A 307 21.03 -8.17 -10.73
C THR A 307 20.54 -7.00 -9.88
N ILE A 308 19.45 -7.22 -9.12
CA ILE A 308 19.16 -6.39 -7.95
C ILE A 308 20.03 -6.90 -6.80
N PRO A 309 20.99 -6.10 -6.28
CA PRO A 309 21.92 -6.56 -5.26
C PRO A 309 21.25 -6.99 -3.96
N ASP A 310 21.99 -7.76 -3.16
CA ASP A 310 21.56 -8.14 -1.81
C ASP A 310 21.20 -6.89 -1.00
N SER A 311 20.05 -6.92 -0.33
CA SER A 311 19.52 -5.86 0.53
C SER A 311 19.32 -4.48 -0.15
N ALA A 312 19.33 -4.40 -1.48
CA ALA A 312 19.26 -3.12 -2.23
C ALA A 312 18.14 -2.19 -1.76
N PHE A 313 16.95 -2.74 -1.49
CA PHE A 313 15.77 -2.03 -0.99
C PHE A 313 15.28 -2.62 0.34
N PHE A 314 16.19 -3.08 1.21
CA PHE A 314 15.82 -3.59 2.53
C PHE A 314 15.05 -2.55 3.36
N SER A 315 13.87 -2.95 3.86
CA SER A 315 12.96 -2.16 4.68
C SER A 315 12.59 -0.80 4.06
N ARG A 316 12.48 -0.73 2.73
CA ARG A 316 11.97 0.47 2.02
C ARG A 316 10.46 0.49 2.05
N THR A 317 9.96 0.88 3.20
CA THR A 317 8.53 0.81 3.52
C THR A 317 7.65 1.81 2.79
N LEU A 318 8.21 2.78 2.04
CA LEU A 318 7.44 3.67 1.15
C LEU A 318 7.27 3.10 -0.26
N LEU A 319 8.10 2.13 -0.69
CA LEU A 319 7.94 1.51 -2.01
C LEU A 319 6.60 0.79 -2.10
N THR A 320 5.91 1.02 -3.20
CA THR A 320 4.59 0.46 -3.52
C THR A 320 4.60 -0.27 -4.86
N TYR A 321 5.36 0.25 -5.83
CA TYR A 321 5.43 -0.28 -7.18
C TYR A 321 6.89 -0.32 -7.69
N PHE A 322 7.32 -1.48 -8.18
CA PHE A 322 8.66 -1.66 -8.73
C PHE A 322 8.62 -2.37 -10.08
N ILE A 323 9.24 -1.81 -11.10
CA ILE A 323 9.46 -2.51 -12.37
C ILE A 323 10.93 -2.91 -12.41
N LEU A 324 11.18 -4.21 -12.46
CA LEU A 324 12.54 -4.74 -12.55
C LEU A 324 13.15 -4.46 -13.94
N PRO A 325 14.49 -4.40 -14.03
CA PRO A 325 15.17 -4.27 -15.31
C PRO A 325 14.86 -5.42 -16.25
N SER A 326 14.66 -5.12 -17.55
CA SER A 326 14.32 -6.14 -18.55
C SER A 326 15.39 -7.24 -18.66
N ARG A 327 16.66 -6.89 -18.35
CA ARG A 327 17.80 -7.81 -18.33
C ARG A 327 18.08 -8.46 -16.97
N CYS A 328 17.23 -8.24 -15.96
CA CYS A 328 17.48 -8.76 -14.62
C CYS A 328 17.35 -10.28 -14.59
N ILE A 329 18.44 -10.96 -14.25
CA ILE A 329 18.56 -12.42 -14.13
C ILE A 329 18.36 -12.86 -12.68
N ARG A 330 18.67 -12.00 -11.71
CA ARG A 330 18.68 -12.33 -10.27
C ARG A 330 18.19 -11.21 -9.37
N ILE A 331 17.34 -11.57 -8.41
CA ILE A 331 17.00 -10.74 -7.25
C ILE A 331 17.77 -11.26 -6.03
N GLY A 332 18.63 -10.41 -5.48
CA GLY A 332 19.53 -10.72 -4.37
C GLY A 332 18.82 -11.06 -3.06
N LYS A 333 19.60 -11.57 -2.11
CA LYS A 333 19.12 -11.92 -0.77
C LYS A 333 18.60 -10.67 -0.07
N ASN A 334 17.44 -10.79 0.58
CA ASN A 334 16.82 -9.70 1.33
C ASN A 334 16.54 -8.42 0.51
N ALA A 335 16.59 -8.47 -0.83
CA ALA A 335 16.58 -7.30 -1.70
C ALA A 335 15.40 -6.35 -1.43
N PHE A 336 14.21 -6.90 -1.17
CA PHE A 336 12.99 -6.15 -0.82
C PHE A 336 12.44 -6.56 0.54
N GLU A 337 13.22 -7.23 1.40
CA GLU A 337 12.71 -7.66 2.71
C GLU A 337 12.17 -6.47 3.51
N GLY A 338 10.98 -6.60 4.08
CA GLY A 338 10.37 -5.55 4.89
C GLY A 338 9.82 -4.37 4.08
N CYS A 339 9.71 -4.46 2.74
CA CYS A 339 8.96 -3.51 1.93
C CYS A 339 7.45 -3.70 2.12
N ILE A 340 6.94 -3.38 3.32
CA ILE A 340 5.58 -3.74 3.75
C ILE A 340 4.45 -3.16 2.91
N ASN A 341 4.72 -2.11 2.13
CA ASN A 341 3.74 -1.45 1.25
C ASN A 341 3.95 -1.80 -0.24
N LEU A 342 5.03 -2.53 -0.57
CA LEU A 342 5.31 -2.99 -1.93
C LEU A 342 4.22 -3.99 -2.31
N ASN A 343 3.36 -3.56 -3.20
CA ASN A 343 2.19 -4.32 -3.61
C ASN A 343 2.40 -4.89 -5.01
N ARG A 344 3.09 -4.20 -5.91
CA ARG A 344 3.28 -4.67 -7.28
C ARG A 344 4.75 -4.66 -7.65
N VAL A 345 5.21 -5.80 -8.16
CA VAL A 345 6.52 -5.97 -8.79
C VAL A 345 6.29 -6.52 -10.18
N VAL A 346 6.79 -5.84 -11.21
CA VAL A 346 6.79 -6.37 -12.58
C VAL A 346 8.10 -7.13 -12.77
N PHE A 347 7.99 -8.45 -12.93
CA PHE A 347 9.11 -9.34 -13.17
C PHE A 347 9.43 -9.43 -14.66
N PRO A 348 10.72 -9.48 -15.06
CA PRO A 348 11.11 -9.60 -16.45
C PRO A 348 11.13 -11.07 -16.89
N GLU A 349 10.84 -11.33 -18.16
CA GLU A 349 10.82 -12.67 -18.77
C GLU A 349 12.17 -13.41 -18.74
N GLY A 350 13.27 -12.73 -18.39
CA GLY A 350 14.61 -13.33 -18.28
C GLY A 350 15.01 -13.73 -16.85
N LEU A 351 14.15 -13.48 -15.84
CA LEU A 351 14.51 -13.70 -14.44
C LEU A 351 14.64 -15.20 -14.13
N LYS A 352 15.77 -15.60 -13.55
CA LYS A 352 16.06 -17.00 -13.20
C LYS A 352 16.03 -17.26 -11.70
N TYR A 353 16.45 -16.28 -10.90
CA TYR A 353 16.74 -16.50 -9.48
C TYR A 353 16.07 -15.47 -8.58
N ILE A 354 15.24 -15.93 -7.65
CA ILE A 354 14.78 -15.16 -6.50
C ILE A 354 15.48 -15.72 -5.26
N CYS A 355 16.42 -14.97 -4.69
CA CYS A 355 17.24 -15.44 -3.58
C CYS A 355 16.51 -15.42 -2.22
N SER A 356 17.18 -15.94 -1.19
CA SER A 356 16.62 -16.08 0.16
C SER A 356 16.12 -14.75 0.72
N ASN A 357 14.94 -14.77 1.34
CA ASN A 357 14.27 -13.61 1.93
C ASN A 357 14.01 -12.43 0.97
N ALA A 358 14.15 -12.60 -0.36
CA ALA A 358 14.07 -11.48 -1.32
C ALA A 358 12.84 -10.59 -1.12
N PHE A 359 11.68 -11.16 -0.80
CA PHE A 359 10.42 -10.46 -0.52
C PHE A 359 9.86 -10.77 0.87
N ARG A 360 10.68 -11.24 1.82
CA ARG A 360 10.21 -11.53 3.19
C ARG A 360 9.52 -10.29 3.78
N ASN A 361 8.39 -10.47 4.46
CA ASN A 361 7.59 -9.40 5.04
C ASN A 361 7.08 -8.33 4.04
N CYS A 362 7.00 -8.64 2.74
CA CYS A 362 6.28 -7.81 1.78
C CYS A 362 4.77 -8.06 1.91
N VAL A 363 4.20 -7.67 3.05
CA VAL A 363 2.81 -7.99 3.46
C VAL A 363 1.73 -7.41 2.52
N SER A 364 2.07 -6.45 1.66
CA SER A 364 1.13 -5.92 0.65
C SER A 364 1.31 -6.55 -0.74
N LEU A 365 2.35 -7.36 -0.96
CA LEU A 365 2.69 -7.90 -2.28
C LEU A 365 1.54 -8.74 -2.81
N ILE A 366 1.02 -8.36 -3.96
CA ILE A 366 -0.12 -8.98 -4.62
C ILE A 366 0.40 -10.11 -5.51
N SER A 367 -0.13 -11.33 -5.31
CA SER A 367 0.07 -12.54 -6.11
C SER A 367 0.97 -12.32 -7.34
N PRO A 368 2.31 -12.34 -7.16
CA PRO A 368 3.22 -11.90 -8.20
C PRO A 368 3.11 -12.84 -9.40
N GLN A 369 2.98 -12.26 -10.59
CA GLN A 369 3.10 -13.02 -11.84
C GLN A 369 4.58 -13.31 -12.05
N LEU A 370 4.98 -14.52 -11.64
CA LEU A 370 6.35 -14.99 -11.79
C LEU A 370 6.58 -15.44 -13.25
N PRO A 371 7.72 -15.09 -13.87
CA PRO A 371 7.97 -15.38 -15.27
C PRO A 371 8.26 -16.86 -15.48
N ASP A 372 7.96 -17.37 -16.68
CA ASP A 372 8.17 -18.78 -17.03
C ASP A 372 9.64 -19.18 -16.94
N SER A 373 10.58 -18.25 -17.14
CA SER A 373 12.03 -18.46 -17.05
C SER A 373 12.54 -18.77 -15.64
N LEU A 374 11.71 -18.60 -14.61
CA LEU A 374 12.16 -18.72 -13.21
C LEU A 374 12.59 -20.15 -12.90
N GLU A 375 13.82 -20.31 -12.39
CA GLU A 375 14.43 -21.62 -12.11
C GLU A 375 14.38 -21.95 -10.62
N THR A 376 14.66 -20.96 -9.75
CA THR A 376 14.77 -21.20 -8.30
C THR A 376 14.13 -20.12 -7.44
N ILE A 377 13.48 -20.56 -6.36
CA ILE A 377 12.94 -19.70 -5.30
C ILE A 377 13.64 -20.03 -3.98
N GLY A 378 14.35 -19.06 -3.41
CA GLY A 378 15.19 -19.21 -2.24
C GLY A 378 14.44 -19.30 -0.92
N GLN A 379 15.17 -19.65 0.14
CA GLN A 379 14.63 -19.85 1.47
C GLN A 379 13.88 -18.60 1.95
N CYS A 380 12.66 -18.78 2.45
CA CYS A 380 11.83 -17.69 2.95
C CYS A 380 11.59 -16.54 1.95
N ALA A 381 11.77 -16.76 0.64
CA ALA A 381 11.70 -15.70 -0.37
C ALA A 381 10.41 -14.86 -0.29
N PHE A 382 9.27 -15.46 0.00
CA PHE A 382 7.96 -14.81 0.17
C PHE A 382 7.35 -15.10 1.55
N TYR A 383 8.19 -15.26 2.59
CA TYR A 383 7.73 -15.46 3.97
C TYR A 383 6.93 -14.24 4.46
N GLN A 384 5.77 -14.45 5.09
CA GLN A 384 4.88 -13.38 5.58
C GLN A 384 4.46 -12.38 4.48
N CYS A 385 4.16 -12.87 3.27
CA CYS A 385 3.55 -12.07 2.21
C CYS A 385 2.02 -12.14 2.25
N ASP A 386 1.41 -11.45 3.21
CA ASP A 386 -0.04 -11.51 3.47
C ASP A 386 -0.93 -10.98 2.35
N GLY A 387 -0.36 -10.23 1.40
CA GLY A 387 -1.05 -9.77 0.21
C GLY A 387 -1.21 -10.85 -0.86
N VAL A 388 -0.54 -11.99 -0.74
CA VAL A 388 -0.61 -13.05 -1.74
C VAL A 388 -1.76 -13.98 -1.43
N PHE A 389 -2.70 -14.10 -2.38
CA PHE A 389 -3.86 -14.99 -2.30
C PHE A 389 -3.62 -16.31 -3.03
N HIS A 390 -2.83 -16.27 -4.11
CA HIS A 390 -2.54 -17.44 -4.94
C HIS A 390 -1.07 -17.42 -5.34
N PHE A 391 -0.40 -18.56 -5.22
CA PHE A 391 0.90 -18.77 -5.84
C PHE A 391 0.75 -19.74 -6.99
N VAL A 392 1.02 -19.28 -8.21
CA VAL A 392 1.22 -20.13 -9.38
C VAL A 392 2.73 -20.24 -9.58
N ILE A 393 3.30 -21.39 -9.26
CA ILE A 393 4.73 -21.61 -9.45
C ILE A 393 5.00 -21.91 -10.93
N PRO A 394 5.88 -21.15 -11.61
CA PRO A 394 6.12 -21.32 -13.04
C PRO A 394 6.66 -22.70 -13.43
N LYS A 395 6.41 -23.08 -14.69
CA LYS A 395 6.64 -24.43 -15.22
C LYS A 395 8.10 -24.90 -15.26
N HIS A 396 9.06 -23.99 -15.13
CA HIS A 396 10.50 -24.30 -15.15
C HIS A 396 11.16 -24.23 -13.77
N VAL A 397 10.41 -23.90 -12.71
CA VAL A 397 10.95 -23.89 -11.35
C VAL A 397 11.27 -25.32 -10.93
N TRP A 398 12.55 -25.61 -10.73
CA TRP A 398 13.02 -26.94 -10.34
C TRP A 398 13.45 -27.03 -8.87
N LYS A 399 13.71 -25.87 -8.23
CA LYS A 399 14.07 -25.78 -6.81
C LYS A 399 13.25 -24.73 -6.07
N ILE A 400 12.66 -25.13 -4.94
CA ILE A 400 12.10 -24.20 -3.96
C ILE A 400 12.66 -24.53 -2.58
N GLU A 401 13.23 -23.55 -1.90
CA GLU A 401 13.86 -23.77 -0.59
C GLU A 401 12.88 -23.60 0.58
N ASN A 402 13.38 -23.90 1.78
CA ASN A 402 12.58 -23.98 3.00
C ASN A 402 11.72 -22.73 3.24
N SER A 403 10.44 -22.92 3.61
CA SER A 403 9.54 -21.84 4.04
C SER A 403 9.35 -20.69 3.04
N ALA A 404 9.59 -20.92 1.76
CA ALA A 404 9.47 -19.87 0.74
C ALA A 404 8.11 -19.14 0.78
N PHE A 405 7.01 -19.82 1.15
CA PHE A 405 5.65 -19.25 1.21
C PHE A 405 4.99 -19.38 2.60
N SER A 406 5.78 -19.56 3.66
CA SER A 406 5.26 -19.73 5.02
C SER A 406 4.73 -18.42 5.62
N ASN A 407 3.77 -18.55 6.53
CA ASN A 407 3.10 -17.47 7.28
C ASN A 407 2.34 -16.45 6.41
N CYS A 408 1.91 -16.80 5.20
CA CYS A 408 1.06 -15.95 4.38
C CYS A 408 -0.40 -16.08 4.86
N GLN A 409 -0.92 -15.06 5.57
CA GLN A 409 -2.21 -15.13 6.27
C GLN A 409 -3.43 -15.21 5.34
N ASN A 410 -3.30 -14.74 4.09
CA ASN A 410 -4.40 -14.74 3.11
C ASN A 410 -4.20 -15.70 1.94
N LEU A 411 -3.17 -16.55 1.97
CA LEU A 411 -2.93 -17.52 0.92
C LEU A 411 -4.07 -18.55 0.87
N LEU A 412 -4.78 -18.62 -0.25
CA LEU A 412 -5.92 -19.51 -0.49
C LEU A 412 -5.53 -20.76 -1.27
N SER A 413 -4.61 -20.62 -2.24
CA SER A 413 -4.15 -21.75 -3.05
C SER A 413 -2.70 -21.67 -3.53
N VAL A 414 -2.11 -22.84 -3.78
CA VAL A 414 -0.78 -22.98 -4.39
C VAL A 414 -0.82 -23.99 -5.54
N SER A 415 -0.23 -23.65 -6.68
CA SER A 415 -0.05 -24.54 -7.84
C SER A 415 1.41 -24.91 -8.02
N LEU A 416 1.73 -26.21 -8.12
CA LEU A 416 3.09 -26.76 -8.22
C LEU A 416 3.36 -27.39 -9.59
N PRO A 417 4.51 -27.12 -10.24
CA PRO A 417 4.79 -27.55 -11.61
C PRO A 417 5.35 -28.98 -11.68
N ALA A 418 5.36 -29.57 -12.88
CA ALA A 418 6.00 -30.87 -13.14
C ALA A 418 7.52 -30.87 -12.86
N SER A 419 8.17 -29.74 -13.12
CA SER A 419 9.63 -29.56 -13.11
C SER A 419 10.27 -29.65 -11.73
N LEU A 420 9.48 -29.57 -10.66
CA LEU A 420 9.99 -29.48 -9.30
C LEU A 420 10.77 -30.75 -8.93
N ARG A 421 12.02 -30.58 -8.48
CA ARG A 421 12.94 -31.68 -8.10
C ARG A 421 13.40 -31.60 -6.65
N LEU A 422 13.57 -30.39 -6.14
CA LEU A 422 14.01 -30.11 -4.78
C LEU A 422 13.03 -29.14 -4.12
N SER A 423 12.35 -29.62 -3.09
CA SER A 423 11.50 -28.78 -2.26
C SER A 423 11.45 -29.29 -0.84
N SER A 424 11.22 -28.38 0.11
CA SER A 424 10.99 -28.78 1.50
C SER A 424 9.53 -29.11 1.77
N SER A 425 9.28 -29.98 2.75
CA SER A 425 7.94 -30.24 3.29
C SER A 425 7.33 -29.02 4.00
N GLN A 426 8.14 -28.00 4.30
CA GLN A 426 7.73 -26.79 5.01
C GLN A 426 7.53 -25.59 4.09
N LEU A 427 7.22 -25.83 2.81
CA LEU A 427 7.07 -24.78 1.80
C LEU A 427 6.01 -23.73 2.20
N VAL A 428 4.90 -24.19 2.79
CA VAL A 428 3.66 -23.43 3.06
C VAL A 428 3.18 -23.60 4.52
N ARG A 429 4.06 -23.37 5.50
CA ARG A 429 3.70 -23.55 6.92
C ARG A 429 2.95 -22.32 7.46
N LYS A 430 2.01 -22.52 8.40
CA LYS A 430 1.28 -21.43 9.11
C LYS A 430 0.48 -20.50 8.17
N CYS A 431 -0.16 -21.07 7.15
CA CYS A 431 -1.08 -20.36 6.24
C CYS A 431 -2.53 -20.77 6.55
N PRO A 432 -3.23 -20.11 7.49
CA PRO A 432 -4.50 -20.59 8.05
C PRO A 432 -5.67 -20.60 7.06
N LYS A 433 -5.59 -19.83 5.96
CA LYS A 433 -6.63 -19.77 4.92
C LYS A 433 -6.36 -20.67 3.71
N LEU A 434 -5.25 -21.41 3.70
CA LEU A 434 -4.86 -22.26 2.58
C LEU A 434 -5.79 -23.48 2.54
N LYS A 435 -6.59 -23.57 1.48
CA LYS A 435 -7.61 -24.63 1.30
C LYS A 435 -7.37 -25.51 0.09
N ARG A 436 -6.54 -25.07 -0.87
CA ARG A 436 -6.39 -25.76 -2.17
C ARG A 436 -4.93 -25.88 -2.60
N TYR A 437 -4.56 -27.09 -2.98
CA TYR A 437 -3.34 -27.36 -3.71
C TYR A 437 -3.70 -27.85 -5.11
N THR A 438 -3.00 -27.33 -6.12
CA THR A 438 -3.00 -27.87 -7.47
C THR A 438 -1.61 -28.43 -7.75
N ILE A 439 -1.51 -29.67 -8.17
CA ILE A 439 -0.23 -30.31 -8.47
C ILE A 439 -0.29 -30.80 -9.91
N ASP A 440 0.70 -30.44 -10.71
CA ASP A 440 0.87 -31.02 -12.04
C ASP A 440 0.94 -32.57 -11.94
N PRO A 441 0.21 -33.33 -12.78
CA PRO A 441 0.21 -34.80 -12.74
C PRO A 441 1.61 -35.44 -12.81
N ASN A 442 2.56 -34.77 -13.46
CA ASN A 442 3.93 -35.23 -13.63
C ASN A 442 4.87 -34.79 -12.50
N ASN A 443 4.38 -34.06 -11.49
CA ASN A 443 5.20 -33.66 -10.34
C ASN A 443 5.64 -34.89 -9.55
N LYS A 444 6.96 -35.06 -9.41
CA LYS A 444 7.56 -36.23 -8.75
C LYS A 444 7.86 -36.02 -7.26
N VAL A 445 7.62 -34.83 -6.73
CA VAL A 445 8.03 -34.43 -5.37
C VAL A 445 6.84 -34.48 -4.40
N PHE A 446 5.67 -34.03 -4.80
CA PHE A 446 4.52 -33.86 -3.90
C PHE A 446 3.32 -34.73 -4.26
N VAL A 447 2.54 -35.05 -3.24
CA VAL A 447 1.21 -35.67 -3.31
C VAL A 447 0.28 -34.97 -2.31
N ILE A 448 -1.02 -34.97 -2.58
CA ILE A 448 -2.05 -34.51 -1.65
C ILE A 448 -2.58 -35.72 -0.89
N GLU A 449 -2.44 -35.73 0.43
CA GLU A 449 -3.04 -36.73 1.31
C GLU A 449 -4.06 -36.05 2.23
N GLY A 450 -5.36 -36.29 1.99
CA GLY A 450 -6.43 -35.55 2.65
C GLY A 450 -6.39 -34.07 2.26
N THR A 451 -6.16 -33.19 3.23
CA THR A 451 -6.01 -31.73 3.01
C THR A 451 -4.55 -31.27 3.08
N GLU A 452 -3.60 -32.18 3.30
CA GLU A 452 -2.19 -31.86 3.49
C GLU A 452 -1.37 -32.13 2.24
N LEU A 453 -0.40 -31.24 1.98
CA LEU A 453 0.63 -31.41 0.98
C LEU A 453 1.81 -32.20 1.59
N LYS A 454 2.15 -33.36 1.03
CA LYS A 454 3.24 -34.22 1.53
C LYS A 454 4.26 -34.57 0.46
N LEU A 455 5.49 -34.83 0.90
CA LEU A 455 6.56 -35.34 0.03
C LEU A 455 6.30 -36.82 -0.32
N LYS A 456 6.47 -37.19 -1.59
CA LYS A 456 6.45 -38.60 -2.02
C LYS A 456 7.59 -39.37 -1.32
N ASN A 457 7.30 -40.58 -0.84
CA ASN A 457 8.16 -41.37 0.06
C ASN A 457 9.62 -41.57 -0.40
N ASN A 458 9.94 -41.38 -1.69
CA ASN A 458 11.30 -41.52 -2.25
C ASN A 458 12.19 -40.26 -2.09
N GLN A 459 11.70 -39.19 -1.48
CA GLN A 459 12.45 -37.93 -1.30
C GLN A 459 12.67 -37.52 0.17
N LYS A 460 12.50 -38.44 1.13
CA LYS A 460 12.81 -38.22 2.56
C LYS A 460 14.32 -38.30 2.91
N LYS A 461 15.22 -38.19 1.92
CA LYS A 461 16.67 -38.30 2.14
C LYS A 461 17.32 -36.94 2.38
#